data_AF-A0A7Y3GV17-F1
#
_entry.id   AF-A0A7Y3GV17-F1
#
_cell.length_a   1.000
_cell.length_b   1.000
_cell.length_c   1.000
_cell.angle_alpha   90.00
_cell.angle_beta   90.00
_cell.angle_gamma   90.00
#
_symmetry.space_group_name_H-M   'P 1'
#
loop_
_entity.id
_entity.type
_entity.pdbx_description
1 polymer ?
#
loop_
_entity_poly.entity_id
_entity_poly.type
_entity_poly.pdbx_seq_one_letter_code
_entity_poly.pdbx_strand_id
1 'polypeptide(L)'
;KLQRLHGPFVTEDEVTKLASFLREQGQPSFDETLMRLREESEAKEVRGEDVDELYDRALEIVAESRNASISYIQRRLKVGYNRAARMIEQMEIEGVVGPQEGVKPREIFVRPIGEDYE
;
A
#
# COMPACT_ATOMS: atom_id res chain seq x y z
N LYS A 1 -15.99 30.62 24.64
CA LYS A 1 -15.19 30.39 25.88
C LYS A 1 -14.72 28.94 25.84
N LEU A 2 -13.42 28.68 25.92
CA LEU A 2 -12.91 27.31 26.09
C LEU A 2 -13.06 26.92 27.56
N GLN A 3 -13.60 25.73 27.83
CA GLN A 3 -13.84 25.21 29.18
C GLN A 3 -13.08 23.90 29.33
N ARG A 4 -12.21 23.80 30.36
CA ARG A 4 -11.52 22.55 30.68
C ARG A 4 -12.43 21.66 31.52
N LEU A 5 -12.52 20.40 31.13
CA LEU A 5 -13.23 19.34 31.83
C LEU A 5 -12.19 18.36 32.41
N HIS A 6 -12.45 17.86 33.62
CA HIS A 6 -11.65 16.80 34.23
C HIS A 6 -12.35 15.46 33.97
N GLY A 7 -11.64 14.50 33.37
CA GLY A 7 -12.13 13.14 33.16
C GLY A 7 -11.71 12.22 34.30
N PRO A 8 -12.53 11.22 34.68
CA PRO A 8 -12.10 10.17 35.60
C PRO A 8 -10.95 9.36 34.98
N PHE A 9 -10.04 8.88 35.83
CA PHE A 9 -9.05 7.90 35.41
C PHE A 9 -9.75 6.55 35.19
N VAL A 10 -9.48 5.91 34.06
CA VAL A 10 -10.02 4.59 33.71
C VAL A 10 -8.83 3.68 33.43
N THR A 11 -8.83 2.51 34.07
CA THR A 11 -7.81 1.49 33.87
C THR A 11 -8.07 0.68 32.60
N GLU A 12 -7.01 0.08 32.05
CA GLU A 12 -7.10 -0.78 30.86
C GLU A 12 -8.04 -1.99 31.07
N ASP A 13 -8.04 -2.56 32.28
CA ASP A 13 -8.94 -3.62 32.69
C ASP A 13 -10.42 -3.21 32.64
N GLU A 14 -10.74 -1.99 33.11
CA GLU A 14 -12.10 -1.46 33.06
C GLU A 14 -12.57 -1.24 31.62
N VAL A 15 -11.70 -0.71 30.75
CA VAL A 15 -11.98 -0.55 29.31
C VAL A 15 -12.26 -1.90 28.67
N THR A 16 -11.45 -2.91 28.96
CA THR A 16 -11.57 -4.25 28.38
C THR A 16 -12.86 -4.95 28.82
N LYS A 17 -13.21 -4.85 30.10
CA LYS A 17 -14.47 -5.38 30.65
C LYS A 17 -15.67 -4.70 30.00
N LEU A 18 -15.63 -3.38 29.87
CA LEU A 18 -16.71 -2.61 29.24
C LEU A 18 -16.86 -2.98 27.75
N ALA A 19 -15.75 -3.06 27.01
CA ALA A 19 -15.77 -3.45 25.60
C ALA A 19 -16.33 -4.86 25.41
N SER A 20 -15.99 -5.80 26.29
CA SER A 20 -16.49 -7.18 26.23
C SER A 20 -17.99 -7.23 26.50
N PHE A 21 -18.46 -6.53 27.53
CA PHE A 21 -19.88 -6.42 27.85
C PHE A 21 -20.70 -5.78 26.70
N LEU A 22 -20.16 -4.76 26.03
CA LEU A 22 -20.82 -4.14 24.88
C LEU A 22 -20.90 -5.08 23.66
N ARG A 23 -19.88 -5.91 23.44
CA ARG A 23 -19.87 -6.91 22.36
C ARG A 23 -20.94 -8.00 22.55
N GLU A 24 -21.30 -8.32 23.79
CA GLU A 24 -22.37 -9.28 24.09
C GLU A 24 -23.77 -8.74 23.75
N GLN A 25 -23.95 -7.41 23.74
CA GLN A 25 -25.25 -6.78 23.51
C GLN A 25 -25.63 -6.62 22.04
N GLY A 26 -24.68 -6.77 21.13
CA GLY A 26 -24.95 -6.65 19.70
C GLY A 26 -23.71 -6.69 18.83
N GLN A 27 -23.95 -6.83 17.52
CA GLN A 27 -22.87 -6.75 16.56
C GLN A 27 -22.50 -5.29 16.27
N PRO A 28 -21.19 -5.00 16.11
CA PRO A 28 -20.74 -3.66 15.73
C PRO A 28 -21.31 -3.27 14.36
N SER A 29 -21.89 -2.07 14.30
CA SER A 29 -22.20 -1.42 13.03
C SER A 29 -20.97 -0.63 12.60
N PHE A 30 -20.26 -1.12 11.59
CA PHE A 30 -19.12 -0.41 11.00
C PHE A 30 -19.63 0.54 9.92
N ASP A 31 -19.19 1.80 9.97
CA ASP A 31 -19.41 2.74 8.89
C ASP A 31 -18.40 2.43 7.77
N GLU A 32 -18.89 1.92 6.65
CA GLU A 32 -18.07 1.62 5.47
C GLU A 32 -17.30 2.85 4.98
N THR A 33 -17.84 4.06 5.18
CA THR A 33 -17.16 5.31 4.78
C THR A 33 -15.90 5.53 5.61
N LEU A 34 -15.94 5.22 6.92
CA LEU A 34 -14.79 5.33 7.80
C LEU A 34 -13.78 4.19 7.56
N MET A 35 -14.25 2.99 7.22
CA MET A 35 -13.38 1.90 6.78
C MET A 35 -12.64 2.25 5.49
N ARG A 36 -13.35 2.78 4.48
CA ARG A 36 -12.74 3.23 3.22
C ARG A 36 -11.79 4.41 3.42
N LEU A 37 -12.12 5.37 4.29
CA LEU A 37 -11.20 6.45 4.63
C LEU A 37 -9.91 5.93 5.25
N ARG A 38 -9.98 4.89 6.09
CA ARG A 38 -8.81 4.22 6.66
C ARG A 38 -8.03 3.46 5.59
N GLU A 39 -8.69 2.72 4.72
CA GLU A 39 -8.05 2.03 3.59
C GLU A 39 -7.40 3.02 2.61
N GLU A 40 -8.03 4.16 2.35
CA GLU A 40 -7.50 5.24 1.50
C GLU A 40 -6.35 5.99 2.17
N SER A 41 -6.37 6.13 3.50
CA SER A 41 -5.27 6.74 4.25
C SER A 41 -4.10 5.77 4.43
N GLU A 42 -4.35 4.48 4.63
CA GLU A 42 -3.33 3.42 4.54
C GLU A 42 -2.79 3.32 3.10
N ALA A 43 -3.63 3.43 2.07
CA ALA A 43 -3.21 3.47 0.66
C ALA A 43 -2.48 4.76 0.29
N LYS A 44 -2.77 5.90 0.95
CA LYS A 44 -2.01 7.16 0.81
C LYS A 44 -0.70 7.15 1.60
N GLU A 45 -0.66 6.51 2.77
CA GLU A 45 0.60 6.23 3.48
C GLU A 45 1.49 5.31 2.65
N VAL A 46 0.89 4.36 1.92
CA VAL A 46 1.57 3.47 0.95
C VAL A 46 1.97 4.21 -0.33
N ARG A 47 1.16 5.14 -0.83
CA ARG A 47 1.53 6.12 -1.89
C ARG A 47 2.29 7.31 -1.29
N GLY A 48 3.23 7.02 -0.41
CA GLY A 48 3.96 8.02 0.37
C GLY A 48 4.42 9.20 -0.49
N GLU A 49 4.62 10.33 0.16
CA GLU A 49 5.22 11.57 -0.38
C GLU A 49 6.64 11.39 -0.96
N ASP A 50 7.07 10.14 -1.21
CA ASP A 50 8.37 9.63 -1.65
C ASP A 50 8.23 8.68 -2.86
N VAL A 51 7.17 8.79 -3.67
CA VAL A 51 7.12 8.10 -4.97
C VAL A 51 8.30 8.56 -5.80
N ASP A 52 9.13 7.61 -6.22
CA ASP A 52 10.35 7.90 -6.96
C ASP A 52 10.03 8.62 -8.29
N GLU A 53 10.73 9.70 -8.60
CA GLU A 53 10.50 10.50 -9.82
C GLU A 53 10.56 9.68 -11.13
N LEU A 54 11.25 8.53 -11.11
CA LEU A 54 11.37 7.64 -12.27
C LEU A 54 10.40 6.46 -12.22
N TYR A 55 9.49 6.41 -11.25
CA TYR A 55 8.55 5.31 -11.05
C TYR A 55 7.68 5.06 -12.27
N ASP A 56 7.03 6.10 -12.82
CA ASP A 56 6.19 5.97 -14.02
C ASP A 56 6.96 5.39 -15.20
N ARG A 57 8.20 5.84 -15.38
CA ARG A 57 9.08 5.32 -16.43
C ARG A 57 9.51 3.88 -16.18
N ALA A 58 9.72 3.51 -14.92
CA ALA A 58 9.96 2.12 -14.54
C ALA A 58 8.76 1.24 -14.87
N LEU A 59 7.54 1.72 -14.62
CA LEU A 59 6.29 1.03 -14.91
C LEU A 59 6.15 0.73 -16.41
N GLU A 60 6.38 1.73 -17.26
CA GLU A 60 6.38 1.59 -18.73
C GLU A 60 7.38 0.50 -19.16
N ILE A 61 8.62 0.57 -18.66
CA ILE A 61 9.67 -0.39 -18.98
C ILE A 61 9.25 -1.81 -18.57
N VAL A 62 8.68 -1.99 -17.38
CA VAL A 62 8.23 -3.30 -16.90
C VAL A 62 7.09 -3.83 -17.76
N ALA A 63 6.12 -2.99 -18.10
CA ALA A 63 4.98 -3.35 -18.94
C ALA A 63 5.43 -3.79 -20.34
N GLU A 64 6.31 -3.03 -20.99
CA GLU A 64 6.84 -3.33 -22.33
C GLU A 64 7.76 -4.56 -22.34
N SER A 65 8.72 -4.62 -21.41
CA SER A 65 9.75 -5.66 -21.42
C SER A 65 9.30 -6.98 -20.81
N ARG A 66 8.16 -6.97 -20.10
CA ARG A 66 7.69 -8.07 -19.27
C ARG A 66 8.78 -8.59 -18.32
N ASN A 67 9.63 -7.69 -17.80
CA ASN A 67 10.72 -7.99 -16.88
C ASN A 67 10.76 -7.02 -15.69
N ALA A 68 10.37 -7.51 -14.51
CA ALA A 68 10.38 -6.74 -13.27
C ALA A 68 11.58 -7.05 -12.35
N SER A 69 12.71 -7.47 -12.90
CA SER A 69 13.92 -7.70 -12.09
C SER A 69 14.62 -6.40 -11.73
N ILE A 70 15.08 -6.28 -10.49
CA ILE A 70 15.78 -5.09 -9.97
C ILE A 70 16.98 -4.73 -10.87
N SER A 71 17.79 -5.72 -11.25
CA SER A 71 18.96 -5.50 -12.10
C SER A 71 18.62 -4.95 -13.49
N TYR A 72 17.44 -5.28 -14.02
CA TYR A 72 16.97 -4.79 -15.31
C TYR A 72 16.63 -3.30 -15.23
N ILE A 73 15.87 -2.91 -14.20
CA ILE A 73 15.53 -1.51 -13.92
C ILE A 73 16.77 -0.67 -13.65
N GLN A 74 17.74 -1.17 -12.88
CA GLN A 74 19.02 -0.49 -12.65
C GLN A 74 19.71 -0.10 -13.95
N ARG A 75 19.83 -1.03 -14.90
CA ARG A 75 20.50 -0.77 -16.19
C ARG A 75 19.69 0.17 -17.07
N ARG A 76 18.36 0.02 -17.10
CA ARG A 76 17.50 0.78 -18.01
C ARG A 76 17.32 2.24 -17.58
N LEU A 77 17.22 2.48 -16.27
CA LEU A 77 17.04 3.82 -15.69
C LEU A 77 18.34 4.44 -15.16
N LYS A 78 19.46 3.69 -15.18
CA LYS A 78 20.77 4.11 -14.65
C LYS A 78 20.69 4.53 -13.17
N VAL A 79 19.95 3.77 -12.37
CA VAL A 79 19.76 4.00 -10.93
C VAL A 79 20.49 2.97 -10.08
N GLY A 80 20.75 3.32 -8.81
CA GLY A 80 21.32 2.41 -7.83
C GLY A 80 20.36 1.27 -7.41
N TYR A 81 20.91 0.23 -6.79
CA TYR A 81 20.15 -0.97 -6.39
C TYR A 81 18.96 -0.65 -5.48
N ASN A 82 19.20 0.07 -4.38
CA ASN A 82 18.14 0.41 -3.41
C ASN A 82 17.00 1.21 -4.05
N ARG A 83 17.34 2.10 -4.99
CA ARG A 83 16.33 2.91 -5.69
C ARG A 83 15.46 2.05 -6.60
N ALA A 84 16.06 1.16 -7.39
CA ALA A 84 15.32 0.20 -8.22
C ALA A 84 14.52 -0.81 -7.38
N ALA A 85 15.07 -1.28 -6.25
CA ALA A 85 14.40 -2.19 -5.34
C ALA A 85 13.11 -1.57 -4.80
N ARG A 86 13.16 -0.33 -4.29
CA ARG A 86 11.97 0.41 -3.82
C ARG A 86 10.91 0.56 -4.90
N MET A 87 11.30 0.84 -6.16
CA MET A 87 10.33 0.91 -7.26
C MET A 87 9.63 -0.44 -7.49
N ILE A 88 10.37 -1.55 -7.46
CA ILE A 88 9.78 -2.89 -7.64
C ILE A 88 8.91 -3.29 -6.44
N GLU A 89 9.32 -2.98 -5.23
CA GLU A 89 8.52 -3.18 -4.01
C GLU A 89 7.22 -2.39 -4.07
N GLN A 90 7.28 -1.12 -4.49
CA GLN A 90 6.08 -0.31 -4.69
C GLN A 90 5.15 -0.91 -5.76
N MET A 91 5.70 -1.39 -6.88
CA MET A 91 4.92 -2.09 -7.91
C MET A 91 4.28 -3.38 -7.39
N GLU A 92 4.93 -4.08 -6.45
CA GLU A 92 4.36 -5.27 -5.80
C GLU A 92 3.19 -4.90 -4.89
N ILE A 93 3.34 -3.85 -4.08
CA ILE A 93 2.29 -3.35 -3.19
C ILE A 93 1.08 -2.84 -3.99
N GLU A 94 1.32 -2.15 -5.10
CA GLU A 94 0.27 -1.65 -6.00
C GLU A 94 -0.37 -2.74 -6.86
N GLY A 95 0.11 -4.00 -6.79
CA GLY A 95 -0.43 -5.12 -7.55
C GLY A 95 -0.10 -5.06 -9.04
N VAL A 96 0.91 -4.29 -9.44
CA VAL A 96 1.43 -4.22 -10.81
C VAL A 96 2.28 -5.46 -11.12
N VAL A 97 3.04 -5.91 -10.13
CA VAL A 97 4.00 -7.01 -10.21
C VAL A 97 3.70 -8.02 -9.09
N GLY A 98 3.84 -9.31 -9.37
CA GLY A 98 3.69 -10.37 -8.38
C GLY A 98 4.89 -10.49 -7.42
N PRO A 99 4.73 -11.26 -6.34
CA PRO A 99 5.80 -11.51 -5.38
C PRO A 99 6.96 -12.26 -6.02
N GLN A 100 8.15 -12.13 -5.44
CA GLN A 100 9.33 -12.89 -5.88
C GLN A 100 9.22 -14.36 -5.45
N GLU A 101 8.96 -15.26 -6.40
CA GLU A 101 8.97 -16.71 -6.15
C GLU A 101 10.33 -17.36 -6.45
N GLY A 102 11.24 -17.31 -5.50
CA GLY A 102 12.57 -17.94 -5.64
C GLY A 102 13.35 -17.36 -6.83
N VAL A 103 13.76 -18.21 -7.77
CA VAL A 103 14.49 -17.80 -8.98
C VAL A 103 13.58 -17.48 -10.18
N LYS A 104 12.27 -17.67 -10.03
CA LYS A 104 11.34 -17.39 -11.14
C LYS A 104 11.24 -15.88 -11.39
N PRO A 105 11.03 -15.46 -12.65
CA PRO A 105 10.64 -14.10 -12.95
C PRO A 105 9.34 -13.74 -12.22
N ARG A 106 9.27 -12.50 -11.71
CA ARG A 106 8.03 -11.97 -11.14
C ARG A 106 6.95 -11.89 -12.22
N GLU A 107 5.72 -12.26 -11.85
CA GLU A 107 4.57 -12.08 -12.71
C GLU A 107 4.26 -10.59 -12.88
N ILE A 108 3.69 -10.20 -14.03
CA ILE A 108 3.38 -8.80 -14.32
C ILE A 108 1.93 -8.74 -14.78
N PHE A 109 1.13 -7.93 -14.07
CA PHE A 109 -0.32 -7.86 -14.25
C PHE A 109 -0.77 -6.69 -15.14
N VAL A 110 0.14 -5.77 -15.46
CA VAL A 110 -0.13 -4.62 -16.35
C VAL A 110 0.20 -4.91 -17.81
N ARG A 111 -0.52 -4.25 -18.72
CA ARG A 111 -0.27 -4.25 -20.18
C ARG A 111 0.40 -2.94 -20.63
N PRO A 112 1.12 -2.96 -21.77
CA PRO A 112 1.66 -1.74 -22.36
C PRO A 112 0.55 -0.75 -22.73
N ILE A 113 0.81 0.54 -22.54
CA ILE A 113 -0.11 1.62 -22.94
C ILE A 113 -0.13 1.66 -24.47
N GLY A 114 -1.21 1.17 -25.09
CA GLY A 114 -1.40 1.17 -26.54
C GLY A 114 -2.07 -0.07 -27.13
N GLU A 115 -2.28 -1.14 -26.36
CA GLU A 115 -2.92 -2.38 -26.85
C GLU A 115 -4.47 -2.35 -26.85
N ASP A 116 -5.11 -1.31 -26.31
CA ASP A 116 -6.58 -1.26 -26.16
C ASP A 116 -7.31 -0.51 -27.31
N TYR A 117 -6.71 -0.42 -28.50
CA TYR A 117 -7.31 0.21 -29.70
C TYR A 117 -7.34 -0.72 -30.94
N GLU A 118 -7.64 -2.00 -30.77
CA GLU A 118 -8.09 -2.89 -31.86
C GLU A 118 -9.41 -3.57 -31.53
#